data_AF-A0A7S2QAZ2-F1
#
_entry.id   AF-A0A7S2QAZ2-F1
#
_cell.length_a   1.000
_cell.length_b   1.000
_cell.length_c   1.000
_cell.angle_alpha   90.00
_cell.angle_beta   90.00
_cell.angle_gamma   90.00
#
_symmetry.space_group_name_H-M   'P 1'
#
loop_
_entity.id
_entity.type
_entity.pdbx_description
1 polymer ?
#
loop_
_entity_poly.entity_id
_entity_poly.type
_entity_poly.pdbx_seq_one_letter_code
_entity_poly.pdbx_strand_id
1 'polypeptide(L)'
;VDHVLGSGGFGQVLKVVDMRSGEAYALKVQRKDPCQTVAVRELRALQHSRHAFVVGALQVFQTADLCAILMELCACDLNRYICSCATAGVRVDGLPRAK
;
A
#
# COMPACT_ATOMS: atom_id res chain seq x y z
N VAL A 1 16.63 -8.12 -4.51
CA VAL A 1 15.89 -8.28 -3.23
C VAL A 1 14.55 -7.61 -3.46
N ASP A 2 13.44 -8.35 -3.43
CA ASP A 2 12.15 -7.83 -3.91
C ASP A 2 11.64 -6.70 -3.03
N HIS A 3 11.65 -5.48 -3.58
CA HIS A 3 11.12 -4.27 -2.95
C HIS A 3 9.62 -4.11 -3.17
N VAL A 4 8.96 -5.01 -3.90
CA VAL A 4 7.53 -4.90 -4.23
C VAL A 4 6.70 -5.56 -3.13
N LEU A 5 5.85 -4.78 -2.48
CA LEU A 5 4.92 -5.26 -1.44
C LEU A 5 3.60 -5.73 -2.04
N GLY A 6 3.20 -5.15 -3.17
CA GLY A 6 2.00 -5.53 -3.89
C GLY A 6 1.88 -4.83 -5.24
N SER A 7 1.08 -5.39 -6.14
CA SER A 7 0.80 -4.85 -7.47
C SER A 7 -0.62 -5.20 -7.89
N GLY A 8 -1.28 -4.33 -8.65
CA GLY A 8 -2.60 -4.59 -9.22
C GLY A 8 -3.11 -3.45 -10.10
N GLY A 9 -4.40 -3.45 -10.41
CA GLY A 9 -5.04 -2.42 -11.25
C GLY A 9 -4.90 -0.98 -10.72
N PHE A 10 -4.57 -0.82 -9.44
CA PHE A 10 -4.35 0.46 -8.77
C PHE A 10 -2.85 0.80 -8.61
N GLY A 11 -1.99 0.26 -9.48
CA GLY A 11 -0.55 0.51 -9.46
C GLY A 11 0.25 -0.45 -8.60
N GLN A 12 1.41 0.00 -8.16
CA GLN A 12 2.40 -0.82 -7.45
C GLN A 12 2.70 -0.21 -6.08
N VAL A 13 2.93 -1.05 -5.07
CA VAL A 13 3.38 -0.65 -3.74
C VAL A 13 4.79 -1.17 -3.52
N LEU A 14 5.69 -0.26 -3.16
CA LEU A 14 7.11 -0.53 -2.95
C LEU A 14 7.48 -0.29 -1.48
N LYS A 15 8.38 -1.12 -0.93
CA LYS A 15 9.10 -0.81 0.30
C LYS A 15 10.25 0.15 -0.05
N VAL A 16 10.26 1.31 0.57
CA VAL A 16 11.28 2.34 0.39
C VAL A 16 11.93 2.67 1.73
N VAL A 17 13.12 3.26 1.70
CA VAL A 17 13.85 3.72 2.89
C VAL A 17 14.13 5.21 2.72
N ASP A 18 13.80 6.01 3.72
CA ASP A 18 14.27 7.39 3.78
C ASP A 18 15.76 7.40 4.05
N MET A 19 16.56 7.83 3.08
CA MET A 19 18.02 7.85 3.16
C MET A 19 18.55 8.77 4.26
N ARG A 20 17.74 9.73 4.74
CA ARG A 20 18.16 10.64 5.81
C ARG A 20 17.98 10.03 7.19
N SER A 21 16.86 9.35 7.44
CA SER A 21 16.53 8.77 8.75
C SER A 21 16.86 7.29 8.87
N GLY A 22 16.97 6.57 7.76
CA GLY A 22 17.07 5.10 7.72
C GLY A 22 15.73 4.39 7.90
N GLU A 23 14.63 5.12 8.09
CA GLU A 23 13.31 4.55 8.34
C GLU A 23 12.66 4.00 7.07
N ALA A 24 11.93 2.89 7.23
CA ALA A 24 11.28 2.19 6.13
C ALA A 24 9.80 2.55 5.99
N TYR A 25 9.35 2.71 4.75
CA TYR A 25 8.00 3.14 4.39
C TYR A 25 7.41 2.30 3.26
N ALA A 26 6.10 2.43 3.05
CA ALA A 26 5.44 1.94 1.85
C ALA A 26 5.16 3.10 0.88
N LEU A 27 5.51 2.94 -0.39
CA LEU A 27 5.26 3.91 -1.45
C LEU A 27 4.33 3.30 -2.49
N LYS A 28 3.08 3.77 -2.52
CA LYS A 28 2.13 3.41 -3.59
C LYS A 28 2.37 4.32 -4.78
N VAL A 29 2.62 3.76 -5.96
CA VAL A 29 2.87 4.48 -7.21
C VAL A 29 1.78 4.13 -8.22
N GLN A 30 1.16 5.16 -8.77
CA GLN A 30 0.07 5.07 -9.74
C GLN A 30 0.34 5.98 -10.93
N ARG A 31 -0.04 5.54 -12.14
CA ARG A 31 -0.10 6.42 -13.30
C ARG A 31 -1.28 7.37 -13.18
N LYS A 32 -1.04 8.64 -13.51
CA LYS A 32 -2.09 9.64 -13.71
C LYS A 32 -2.73 9.36 -15.06
N ASP A 33 -3.78 8.57 -15.05
CA ASP A 33 -4.68 8.50 -16.19
C ASP A 33 -5.62 9.72 -16.09
N PRO A 34 -5.67 10.61 -17.11
CA PRO A 34 -6.54 11.78 -17.10
C PRO A 34 -8.03 11.44 -16.92
N CYS A 35 -8.44 10.21 -17.19
CA CYS A 35 -9.80 9.71 -16.92
C CYS A 35 -9.97 9.16 -15.49
N GLN A 36 -8.89 8.85 -14.76
CA GLN A 36 -8.94 8.26 -13.43
C GLN A 36 -8.60 9.28 -12.35
N THR A 37 -9.64 9.96 -11.86
CA THR A 37 -9.59 10.78 -10.63
C THR A 37 -9.34 9.96 -9.35
N VAL A 38 -9.15 8.64 -9.47
CA VAL A 38 -9.04 7.68 -8.36
C VAL A 38 -7.87 8.02 -7.45
N ALA A 39 -6.68 8.30 -8.01
CA ALA A 39 -5.50 8.64 -7.21
C ALA A 39 -5.70 9.90 -6.36
N VAL A 40 -6.39 10.91 -6.91
CA VAL A 40 -6.69 12.17 -6.21
C VAL A 40 -7.74 11.96 -5.12
N ARG A 41 -8.75 11.12 -5.37
CA ARG A 41 -9.79 10.78 -4.39
C ARG A 41 -9.23 9.95 -3.24
N GLU A 42 -8.43 8.94 -3.55
CA GLU A 42 -7.75 8.09 -2.57
C GLU A 42 -6.87 8.94 -1.65
N LEU A 43 -6.11 9.86 -2.24
CA LEU A 43 -5.32 10.79 -1.46
C LEU A 43 -6.16 11.67 -0.52
N ARG A 44 -7.21 12.30 -1.03
CA ARG A 44 -8.08 13.15 -0.19
C ARG A 44 -8.70 12.34 0.94
N ALA A 45 -9.15 11.12 0.68
CA ALA A 45 -9.72 10.26 1.71
C ALA A 45 -8.68 9.94 2.80
N LEU A 46 -7.46 9.57 2.42
CA LEU A 46 -6.37 9.27 3.35
C LEU A 46 -5.93 10.49 4.17
N GLN A 47 -5.85 11.68 3.56
CA GLN A 47 -5.46 12.91 4.27
C GLN A 47 -6.43 13.31 5.39
N HIS A 48 -7.72 12.99 5.24
CA HIS A 48 -8.75 13.28 6.24
C HIS A 48 -8.97 12.14 7.24
N SER A 49 -8.30 11.00 7.05
CA SER A 49 -8.49 9.79 7.87
C SER A 49 -7.32 9.61 8.83
N ARG A 50 -7.31 10.35 9.94
CA ARG A 50 -6.33 10.14 11.02
C ARG A 50 -6.94 9.26 12.11
N HIS A 51 -6.57 7.98 12.12
CA HIS A 51 -7.07 7.02 13.11
C HIS A 51 -6.06 5.90 13.35
N ALA A 52 -6.00 5.37 14.57
CA ALA A 52 -5.02 4.34 14.97
C ALA A 52 -5.13 3.00 14.21
N PHE A 53 -6.25 2.76 13.52
CA PHE A 53 -6.51 1.55 12.73
C PHE A 53 -6.62 1.82 11.23
N VAL A 54 -6.21 3.00 10.78
CA VAL A 54 -6.17 3.37 9.37
C VAL A 54 -4.72 3.69 9.01
N VAL A 55 -4.22 3.07 7.94
CA VAL A 55 -2.86 3.29 7.45
C VAL A 55 -2.64 4.78 7.19
N GLY A 56 -1.67 5.37 7.89
CA GLY A 56 -1.35 6.78 7.80
C GLY A 56 -0.68 7.14 6.47
N ALA A 57 -1.18 8.16 5.79
CA ALA A 57 -0.49 8.83 4.70
C ALA A 57 0.42 9.94 5.24
N LEU A 58 1.71 9.88 4.92
CA LEU A 58 2.71 10.84 5.39
C LEU A 58 2.92 11.95 4.37
N GLN A 59 3.09 11.58 3.10
CA GLN A 59 3.45 12.51 2.04
C GLN A 59 2.93 12.06 0.67
N VAL A 60 2.83 13.02 -0.24
CA VAL A 60 2.40 12.80 -1.62
C VAL A 60 3.44 13.37 -2.55
N PHE A 61 3.75 12.63 -3.59
CA PHE A 61 4.57 13.08 -4.70
C PHE A 61 3.74 13.05 -5.96
N GLN A 62 3.83 14.12 -6.75
CA GLN A 62 3.11 14.25 -8.00
C GLN A 62 4.09 14.69 -9.08
N THR A 63 4.13 13.94 -10.17
CA THR A 63 4.81 14.34 -11.41
C THR A 63 3.76 14.58 -12.50
N ALA A 64 4.19 14.86 -13.74
CA ALA A 64 3.25 14.97 -14.87
C ALA A 64 2.43 13.68 -15.02
N ASP A 65 3.07 12.52 -14.92
CA ASP A 65 2.48 11.23 -15.28
C ASP A 65 2.21 10.30 -14.11
N LEU A 66 2.73 10.61 -12.91
CA LEU A 66 2.64 9.73 -11.74
C LEU A 66 2.08 10.46 -10.51
N CYS A 67 1.34 9.71 -9.71
CA CYS A 67 0.99 10.05 -8.34
C CYS A 67 1.59 8.98 -7.44
N ALA A 68 2.29 9.39 -6.39
CA ALA A 68 2.81 8.49 -5.39
C ALA A 68 2.40 8.93 -3.99
N ILE A 69 2.00 7.98 -3.15
CA ILE A 69 1.57 8.20 -1.77
C ILE A 69 2.54 7.44 -0.86
N LEU A 70 3.23 8.18 0.00
CA LEU A 70 4.09 7.64 1.05
C LEU A 70 3.24 7.35 2.27
N MET A 71 3.32 6.13 2.76
CA MET A 71 2.53 5.60 3.87
C MET A 71 3.42 4.90 4.87
N GLU A 72 2.91 4.70 6.08
CA GLU A 72 3.56 3.82 7.03
C GLU A 72 3.72 2.40 6.47
N LEU A 73 4.79 1.72 6.87
CA LEU A 73 5.05 0.35 6.47
C LEU A 73 4.42 -0.62 7.47
N CYS A 74 3.38 -1.34 7.07
CA CYS A 74 2.87 -2.46 7.84
C CYS A 74 3.76 -3.70 7.66
N ALA A 75 3.82 -4.55 8.69
CA ALA A 75 4.63 -5.78 8.65
C ALA A 75 4.19 -6.74 7.53
N CYS A 76 2.89 -6.91 7.34
CA CYS A 76 2.29 -7.68 6.25
C CYS A 76 0.81 -7.31 6.07
N ASP A 77 0.19 -7.80 4.99
CA ASP A 77 -1.26 -7.73 4.84
C ASP A 77 -1.95 -8.80 5.71
N LEU A 78 -3.17 -8.49 6.16
CA LEU A 78 -3.94 -9.36 7.06
C LEU A 78 -4.20 -10.74 6.45
N ASN A 79 -4.46 -10.83 5.15
CA ASN A 79 -4.75 -12.10 4.49
C ASN A 79 -3.53 -13.03 4.56
N ARG A 80 -2.34 -12.50 4.26
CA ARG A 80 -1.08 -13.24 4.36
C ARG A 80 -0.78 -13.63 5.80
N TYR A 81 -1.04 -12.75 6.78
CA TYR A 81 -0.88 -13.07 8.19
C TYR A 81 -1.76 -14.27 8.58
N ILE A 82 -3.06 -14.20 8.26
CA ILE A 82 -4.04 -15.26 8.54
C ILE A 82 -3.60 -16.58 7.89
N CYS A 83 -3.19 -16.57 6.63
CA CYS A 83 -2.69 -17.75 5.93
C CYS A 83 -1.41 -18.32 6.56
N SER A 84 -0.51 -17.47 7.09
CA SER A 84 0.72 -17.91 7.75
C SER A 84 0.49 -18.58 9.11
N CYS A 85 -0.64 -18.29 9.75
CA CYS A 85 -1.04 -18.88 11.03
C CYS A 85 -1.71 -20.26 10.87
N ALA A 86 -1.85 -20.79 9.66
CA ALA A 86 -2.41 -22.11 9.44
C ALA A 86 -1.52 -23.19 10.07
N THR A 87 -1.89 -23.65 11.27
CA THR A 87 -1.28 -24.81 11.93
C THR A 87 -1.81 -26.11 11.33
N ALA A 88 -1.02 -27.18 11.38
CA ALA A 88 -1.38 -28.50 10.87
C ALA A 88 -2.79 -28.92 11.36
N GLY A 89 -3.75 -29.00 10.43
CA GLY A 89 -5.14 -29.41 10.68
C GLY A 89 -6.20 -28.31 10.57
N VAL A 90 -5.83 -27.02 10.51
CA VAL A 90 -6.80 -25.94 10.31
C VAL A 90 -6.70 -25.44 8.88
N ARG A 91 -7.79 -25.61 8.11
CA ARG A 91 -7.91 -25.03 6.77
C ARG A 91 -8.32 -23.58 6.91
N VAL A 92 -7.43 -22.68 6.52
CA VAL A 92 -7.69 -21.24 6.53
C VAL A 92 -7.85 -20.80 5.09
N ASP A 93 -9.09 -20.61 4.66
CA ASP A 93 -9.37 -20.05 3.34
C ASP A 93 -9.21 -18.52 3.45
N GLY A 94 -8.08 -18.00 2.95
CA GLY A 94 -7.84 -16.57 2.85
C GLY A 94 -8.85 -15.87 1.91
N LEU A 95 -8.79 -14.55 1.84
CA LEU A 95 -9.55 -13.79 0.86
C LEU A 95 -9.23 -14.29 -0.56
N PRO A 96 -10.25 -14.49 -1.43
CA PRO A 96 -10.04 -14.94 -2.79
C PRO A 96 -9.10 -13.96 -3.50
N ARG A 97 -8.09 -14.49 -4.20
CA ARG A 97 -7.19 -13.64 -5.00
C ARG A 97 -8.04 -12.92 -6.04
N ALA A 98 -8.01 -11.58 -6.04
CA ALA A 98 -8.64 -10.80 -7.08
C ALA A 98 -8.03 -11.20 -8.43
N LYS A 99 -8.91 -11.45 -9.42
CA LYS A 99 -8.53 -11.81 -10.80
C LYS A 99 -7.75 -10.70 -11.48
#